data_AF-A0A7C3WEZ8-F1
#
_entry.id   AF-A0A7C3WEZ8-F1
#
_cell.length_a   1.000
_cell.length_b   1.000
_cell.length_c   1.000
_cell.angle_alpha   90.00
_cell.angle_beta   90.00
_cell.angle_gamma   90.00
#
_symmetry.space_group_name_H-M   'P 1'
#
loop_
_entity.id
_entity.type
_entity.pdbx_description
1 polymer ?
#
loop_
_entity_poly.entity_id
_entity_poly.type
_entity_poly.pdbx_seq_one_letter_code
_entity_poly.pdbx_strand_id
1 'polypeptide(L)'
;MPARSLATGGGSNAIAGSSVAAMPTARSTPPDQPPVHFQHEGILSPGQIAAARLSRGGPVLGYFQPVEIKAPLGVSVALAEGAQFGPLQPAPVRVGLLIGPVYRLRVTNIPRHPGEEVYPTIEVIDRLYAPMGQEARFAIPIQLHQEDLELALEGKLVTRVIYVEDPQRALPVAAEAINGENWFEVGPGRDPLAVADQLGRPVAIVRLGGRVPLDPEHPEPEFMGPPAPYERLPARMRVLQPPPRKPAAAKEAGR
;
A
#
# COMPACT_ATOMS: atom_id res chain seq x y z
N MET A 1 77.05 35.38 10.50
CA MET A 1 77.79 35.86 9.30
C MET A 1 77.15 35.20 8.07
N PRO A 2 76.97 35.90 6.94
CA PRO A 2 75.63 36.36 6.52
C PRO A 2 75.12 35.84 5.15
N ALA A 3 73.82 36.16 4.90
CA ALA A 3 73.17 36.54 3.62
C ALA A 3 73.03 35.50 2.48
N ARG A 4 72.06 35.55 1.55
CA ARG A 4 70.69 36.09 1.33
C ARG A 4 70.33 35.68 -0.12
N SER A 5 69.05 35.70 -0.48
CA SER A 5 68.49 35.75 -1.87
C SER A 5 68.18 34.39 -2.55
N LEU A 6 67.16 34.18 -3.40
CA LEU A 6 65.75 34.60 -3.63
C LEU A 6 65.38 34.01 -5.02
N ALA A 7 64.10 33.66 -5.24
CA ALA A 7 63.43 33.48 -6.55
C ALA A 7 63.81 32.23 -7.39
N THR A 8 62.95 31.53 -8.15
CA THR A 8 61.57 31.75 -8.62
C THR A 8 60.97 30.46 -9.25
N GLY A 9 59.63 30.45 -9.33
CA GLY A 9 58.64 29.59 -10.03
C GLY A 9 59.11 28.51 -11.01
N GLY A 10 58.51 27.32 -11.04
CA GLY A 10 57.07 27.06 -10.90
C GLY A 10 56.44 26.96 -12.29
N GLY A 11 56.67 25.84 -12.98
CA GLY A 11 56.10 25.56 -14.28
C GLY A 11 55.55 24.14 -14.32
N SER A 12 54.29 23.99 -14.73
CA SER A 12 53.85 22.99 -15.72
C SER A 12 52.33 22.99 -15.91
N ASN A 13 51.96 23.29 -17.16
CA ASN A 13 50.90 22.70 -17.98
C ASN A 13 49.46 22.65 -17.45
N ALA A 14 48.66 23.62 -17.91
CA ALA A 14 47.22 23.45 -18.09
C ALA A 14 46.96 22.81 -19.47
N ILE A 15 46.38 21.61 -19.48
CA ILE A 15 45.85 20.96 -20.69
C ILE A 15 44.33 21.03 -20.57
N ALA A 16 43.70 21.76 -21.48
CA ALA A 16 42.25 21.87 -21.58
C ALA A 16 41.66 20.55 -22.10
N GLY A 17 40.91 19.84 -21.25
CA GLY A 17 40.09 18.70 -21.63
C GLY A 17 38.61 19.06 -21.55
N SER A 18 37.96 19.24 -22.71
CA SER A 18 36.50 19.31 -22.81
C SER A 18 35.95 17.89 -22.80
N SER A 19 35.17 17.53 -21.78
CA SER A 19 34.44 16.26 -21.72
C SER A 19 32.96 16.55 -21.97
N VAL A 20 32.48 16.17 -23.15
CA VAL A 20 31.06 16.15 -23.48
C VAL A 20 30.48 14.87 -22.86
N ALA A 21 29.84 15.00 -21.70
CA ALA A 21 29.06 13.91 -21.14
C ALA A 21 27.77 13.75 -21.96
N ALA A 22 27.71 12.67 -22.75
CA ALA A 22 26.48 12.25 -23.39
C ALA A 22 25.41 11.95 -22.32
N MET A 23 24.30 12.67 -22.36
CA MET A 23 23.16 12.39 -21.50
C MET A 23 22.58 11.02 -21.87
N PRO A 24 22.38 10.10 -20.90
CA PRO A 24 21.62 8.89 -21.19
C PRO A 24 20.17 9.30 -21.45
N THR A 25 19.74 9.11 -22.70
CA THR A 25 18.34 9.12 -23.10
C THR A 25 17.53 8.27 -22.13
N ALA A 26 16.49 8.85 -21.54
CA ALA A 26 15.53 8.18 -20.68
C ALA A 26 15.01 6.92 -21.39
N ARG A 27 15.39 5.75 -20.88
CA ARG A 27 14.74 4.50 -21.26
C ARG A 27 13.33 4.55 -20.69
N SER A 28 12.35 4.61 -21.58
CA SER A 28 10.95 4.31 -21.27
C SER A 28 10.90 2.93 -20.60
N THR A 29 10.50 2.89 -19.32
CA THR A 29 10.23 1.65 -18.60
C THR A 29 8.99 0.99 -19.22
N PRO A 30 9.03 -0.29 -19.64
CA PRO A 30 7.81 -1.00 -20.02
C PRO A 30 6.95 -1.26 -18.76
N PRO A 31 5.61 -1.11 -18.82
CA PRO A 31 4.72 -1.54 -17.76
C PRO A 31 4.35 -3.00 -18.02
N ASP A 32 5.21 -3.93 -17.62
CA ASP A 32 4.81 -5.32 -17.50
C ASP A 32 5.78 -6.03 -16.55
N GLN A 33 5.43 -6.04 -15.26
CA GLN A 33 6.05 -7.00 -14.35
C GLN A 33 5.32 -8.33 -14.55
N PRO A 34 6.04 -9.45 -14.74
CA PRO A 34 5.40 -10.75 -14.92
C PRO A 34 4.50 -11.10 -13.73
N PRO A 35 3.40 -11.85 -13.95
CA PRO A 35 2.49 -12.30 -12.89
C PRO A 35 3.28 -12.98 -11.76
N VAL A 36 2.95 -12.62 -10.51
CA VAL A 36 3.73 -13.02 -9.34
C VAL A 36 3.10 -14.26 -8.74
N HIS A 37 3.49 -15.43 -9.24
CA HIS A 37 2.95 -16.69 -8.74
C HIS A 37 3.28 -16.94 -7.25
N PHE A 38 2.37 -16.55 -6.36
CA PHE A 38 2.37 -16.85 -4.93
C PHE A 38 1.90 -18.30 -4.72
N GLN A 39 2.65 -19.26 -5.29
CA GLN A 39 2.32 -20.67 -5.14
C GLN A 39 2.63 -21.13 -3.71
N HIS A 40 1.60 -21.59 -2.98
CA HIS A 40 1.66 -22.20 -1.64
C HIS A 40 1.77 -21.23 -0.45
N GLU A 41 1.36 -19.96 -0.59
CA GLU A 41 1.57 -18.93 0.44
C GLU A 41 0.35 -18.67 1.37
N GLY A 42 -0.81 -19.26 1.10
CA GLY A 42 -2.03 -19.12 1.93
C GLY A 42 -1.94 -19.69 3.36
N ILE A 43 -0.86 -20.40 3.68
CA ILE A 43 -0.56 -20.95 5.01
C ILE A 43 0.41 -20.03 5.79
N LEU A 44 0.95 -19.00 5.14
CA LEU A 44 1.96 -18.13 5.75
C LEU A 44 1.36 -17.23 6.84
N SER A 45 2.11 -17.11 7.94
CA SER A 45 1.77 -16.20 9.04
C SER A 45 1.83 -14.75 8.58
N PRO A 46 1.10 -13.83 9.23
CA PRO A 46 1.21 -12.40 8.93
C PRO A 46 2.67 -11.93 8.84
N GLY A 47 2.99 -11.18 7.79
CA GLY A 47 4.33 -10.59 7.57
C GLY A 47 5.28 -11.43 6.73
N GLN A 48 5.05 -12.74 6.57
CA GLN A 48 5.92 -13.59 5.74
C GLN A 48 5.76 -13.28 4.24
N ILE A 49 4.56 -12.92 3.79
CA ILE A 49 4.25 -12.66 2.37
C ILE A 49 4.90 -11.34 1.94
N ALA A 50 4.74 -10.28 2.73
CA ALA A 50 5.35 -9.01 2.44
C ALA A 50 6.88 -9.07 2.58
N ALA A 51 7.42 -9.82 3.54
CA ALA A 51 8.86 -10.07 3.61
C ALA A 51 9.37 -10.78 2.34
N ALA A 52 8.63 -11.78 1.85
CA ALA A 52 8.94 -12.48 0.61
C ALA A 52 8.78 -11.59 -0.64
N ARG A 53 7.92 -10.56 -0.61
CA ARG A 53 7.89 -9.53 -1.65
C ARG A 53 9.11 -8.63 -1.58
N LEU A 54 9.43 -8.08 -0.40
CA LEU A 54 10.51 -7.11 -0.22
C LEU A 54 11.88 -7.70 -0.56
N SER A 55 12.10 -8.99 -0.29
CA SER A 55 13.35 -9.69 -0.64
C SER A 55 13.62 -9.74 -2.15
N ARG A 56 12.58 -9.61 -2.98
CA ARG A 56 12.68 -9.54 -4.45
C ARG A 56 13.09 -8.16 -4.95
N GLY A 57 13.09 -7.14 -4.09
CA GLY A 57 13.45 -5.76 -4.41
C GLY A 57 12.42 -5.04 -5.29
N GLY A 58 12.84 -3.93 -5.89
CA GLY A 58 11.99 -3.12 -6.79
C GLY A 58 11.40 -1.86 -6.15
N PRO A 59 10.52 -1.15 -6.86
CA PRO A 59 10.04 0.19 -6.51
C PRO A 59 8.97 0.20 -5.39
N VAL A 60 9.09 -0.73 -4.45
CA VAL A 60 8.24 -0.89 -3.25
C VAL A 60 8.98 -0.56 -1.96
N LEU A 61 10.31 -0.60 -1.97
CA LEU A 61 11.14 -0.29 -0.80
C LEU A 61 10.94 1.16 -0.35
N GLY A 62 10.63 1.35 0.93
CA GLY A 62 10.43 2.68 1.52
C GLY A 62 9.15 3.39 1.06
N TYR A 63 8.27 2.72 0.31
CA TYR A 63 7.06 3.35 -0.22
C TYR A 63 5.90 3.25 0.76
N PHE A 64 5.32 4.40 1.11
CA PHE A 64 4.06 4.48 1.85
C PHE A 64 2.90 4.48 0.86
N GLN A 65 2.15 3.38 0.82
CA GLN A 65 0.96 3.25 0.00
C GLN A 65 -0.24 3.87 0.74
N PRO A 66 -0.95 4.83 0.13
CA PRO A 66 -2.22 5.31 0.67
C PRO A 66 -3.23 4.16 0.79
N VAL A 67 -3.89 4.09 1.94
CA VAL A 67 -4.92 3.10 2.29
C VAL A 67 -6.10 3.85 2.91
N GLU A 68 -7.30 3.45 2.54
CA GLU A 68 -8.55 3.95 3.12
C GLU A 68 -9.30 2.79 3.76
N ILE A 69 -9.34 2.78 5.10
CA ILE A 69 -10.02 1.77 5.89
C ILE A 69 -11.46 2.22 6.07
N LYS A 70 -12.40 1.44 5.54
CA LYS A 70 -13.84 1.66 5.61
C LYS A 70 -14.47 0.60 6.50
N ALA A 71 -15.56 0.96 7.16
CA ALA A 71 -16.31 0.07 8.04
C ALA A 71 -17.78 0.50 8.11
N PRO A 72 -18.68 -0.33 8.68
CA PRO A 72 -20.07 0.05 8.91
C PRO A 72 -20.19 1.33 9.75
N LEU A 73 -21.33 2.01 9.61
CA LEU A 73 -21.61 3.24 10.36
C LEU A 73 -21.49 3.00 11.87
N GLY A 74 -20.76 3.87 12.56
CA GLY A 74 -20.55 3.81 14.01
C GLY A 74 -19.24 3.12 14.41
N VAL A 75 -18.63 2.32 13.52
CA VAL A 75 -17.36 1.64 13.81
C VAL A 75 -16.22 2.66 13.93
N SER A 76 -15.40 2.47 14.96
CA SER A 76 -14.16 3.20 15.18
C SER A 76 -12.95 2.29 15.03
N VAL A 77 -11.86 2.85 14.50
CA VAL A 77 -10.60 2.14 14.23
C VAL A 77 -9.44 2.90 14.88
N ALA A 78 -8.54 2.17 15.52
CA ALA A 78 -7.24 2.66 15.96
C ALA A 78 -6.14 1.79 15.36
N LEU A 79 -5.04 2.41 14.90
CA LEU A 79 -3.83 1.70 14.48
C LEU A 79 -2.92 1.47 15.69
N ALA A 80 -2.14 0.40 15.67
CA ALA A 80 -1.03 0.22 16.58
C ALA A 80 0.00 1.37 16.43
N GLU A 81 0.42 1.94 17.54
CA GLU A 81 1.44 2.98 17.67
C GLU A 81 2.45 2.54 18.75
N GLY A 82 3.60 2.00 18.32
CA GLY A 82 4.54 1.41 19.25
C GLY A 82 3.95 0.17 19.94
N ALA A 83 3.87 0.20 21.26
CA ALA A 83 3.37 -0.91 22.09
C ALA A 83 1.90 -0.75 22.51
N GLN A 84 1.18 0.25 21.99
CA GLN A 84 -0.23 0.51 22.34
C GLN A 84 -1.05 0.82 21.08
N PHE A 85 -2.36 0.95 21.23
CA PHE A 85 -3.20 1.49 20.16
C PHE A 85 -3.25 3.02 20.25
N GLY A 86 -3.21 3.68 19.10
CA GLY A 86 -3.43 5.12 18.99
C GLY A 86 -4.89 5.51 19.27
N PRO A 87 -5.26 6.78 19.05
CA PRO A 87 -6.63 7.25 19.26
C PRO A 87 -7.62 6.58 18.30
N LEU A 88 -8.77 6.19 18.83
CA LEU A 88 -9.92 5.71 18.05
C LEU A 88 -10.42 6.82 17.12
N GLN A 89 -10.60 6.49 15.85
CA GLN A 89 -11.11 7.38 14.81
C GLN A 89 -12.33 6.73 14.15
N PRO A 90 -13.43 7.48 13.94
CA PRO A 90 -14.57 6.95 13.19
C PRO A 90 -14.15 6.63 11.75
N ALA A 91 -14.58 5.49 11.23
CA ALA A 91 -14.36 5.15 9.82
C ALA A 91 -15.13 6.12 8.89
N PRO A 92 -14.61 6.45 7.69
CA PRO A 92 -13.36 5.93 7.11
C PRO A 92 -12.09 6.61 7.65
N VAL A 93 -11.00 5.84 7.76
CA VAL A 93 -9.67 6.32 8.19
C VAL A 93 -8.69 6.23 7.02
N ARG A 94 -7.94 7.31 6.76
CA ARG A 94 -6.92 7.36 5.70
C ARG A 94 -5.51 7.44 6.27
N VAL A 95 -4.65 6.54 5.81
CA VAL A 95 -3.25 6.44 6.25
C VAL A 95 -2.35 6.04 5.07
N GLY A 96 -1.08 6.41 5.14
CA GLY A 96 -0.03 5.80 4.32
C GLY A 96 0.59 4.65 5.09
N LEU A 97 0.51 3.43 4.55
CA LEU A 97 1.14 2.25 5.13
C LEU A 97 2.41 1.94 4.36
N LEU A 98 3.53 1.76 5.06
CA LEU A 98 4.76 1.25 4.46
C LEU A 98 4.49 -0.16 3.93
N ILE A 99 5.00 -0.47 2.75
CA ILE A 99 4.94 -1.83 2.21
C ILE A 99 5.91 -2.73 2.98
N GLY A 100 5.46 -3.89 3.44
CA GLY A 100 6.29 -4.81 4.24
C GLY A 100 5.74 -5.14 5.63
N PRO A 101 5.57 -4.13 6.50
CA PRO A 101 5.12 -4.39 7.86
C PRO A 101 3.68 -4.91 7.96
N VAL A 102 3.39 -5.54 9.11
CA VAL A 102 2.05 -5.94 9.53
C VAL A 102 1.49 -4.87 10.45
N TYR A 103 0.37 -4.27 10.07
CA TYR A 103 -0.32 -3.25 10.86
C TYR A 103 -1.48 -3.87 11.59
N ARG A 104 -1.41 -3.91 12.93
CA ARG A 104 -2.56 -4.31 13.75
C ARG A 104 -3.47 -3.13 14.01
N LEU A 105 -4.77 -3.39 13.98
CA LEU A 105 -5.81 -2.44 14.34
C LEU A 105 -6.53 -2.89 15.61
N ARG A 106 -7.17 -1.94 16.28
CA ARG A 106 -8.26 -2.17 17.24
C ARG A 106 -9.53 -1.60 16.62
N VAL A 107 -10.56 -2.43 16.47
CA VAL A 107 -11.85 -2.06 15.88
C VAL A 107 -12.93 -2.21 16.93
N THR A 108 -13.67 -1.13 17.18
CA THR A 108 -14.66 -1.04 18.26
C THR A 108 -15.97 -0.45 17.75
N ASN A 109 -16.99 -0.39 18.62
CA ASN A 109 -18.33 0.10 18.30
C ASN A 109 -18.96 -0.67 17.11
N ILE A 110 -18.77 -1.98 17.11
CA ILE A 110 -19.30 -2.88 16.08
C ILE A 110 -20.83 -2.88 16.20
N PRO A 111 -21.59 -2.56 15.14
CA PRO A 111 -23.05 -2.57 15.19
C PRO A 111 -23.57 -3.91 15.69
N ARG A 112 -24.58 -3.89 16.57
CA ARG A 112 -25.16 -5.07 17.23
C ARG A 112 -24.25 -5.81 18.22
N HIS A 113 -23.00 -5.36 18.40
CA HIS A 113 -22.01 -5.96 19.29
C HIS A 113 -21.34 -4.91 20.20
N PRO A 114 -22.11 -4.26 21.09
CA PRO A 114 -21.60 -3.18 21.94
C PRO A 114 -20.57 -3.70 22.95
N GLY A 115 -19.43 -3.01 23.04
CA GLY A 115 -18.32 -3.37 23.94
C GLY A 115 -17.43 -4.51 23.44
N GLU A 116 -17.80 -5.17 22.34
CA GLU A 116 -16.94 -6.16 21.69
C GLU A 116 -15.97 -5.49 20.73
N GLU A 117 -14.81 -6.12 20.57
CA GLU A 117 -13.70 -5.60 19.78
C GLU A 117 -13.07 -6.70 18.94
N VAL A 118 -12.54 -6.31 17.78
CA VAL A 118 -11.72 -7.20 16.94
C VAL A 118 -10.39 -6.53 16.61
N TYR A 119 -9.37 -7.36 16.40
CA TYR A 119 -7.99 -6.91 16.22
C TYR A 119 -7.39 -7.37 14.88
N PRO A 120 -7.89 -6.85 13.76
CA PRO A 120 -7.45 -7.31 12.46
C PRO A 120 -6.04 -6.83 12.15
N THR A 121 -5.41 -7.50 11.20
CA THR A 121 -4.09 -7.12 10.67
C THR A 121 -4.20 -6.76 9.19
N ILE A 122 -3.47 -5.73 8.77
CA ILE A 122 -3.31 -5.32 7.38
C ILE A 122 -1.84 -5.49 7.00
N GLU A 123 -1.61 -6.10 5.85
CA GLU A 123 -0.30 -6.25 5.26
C GLU A 123 -0.36 -5.72 3.83
N VAL A 124 0.33 -4.60 3.55
CA VAL A 124 0.44 -4.10 2.18
C VAL A 124 1.63 -4.78 1.52
N ILE A 125 1.37 -5.48 0.43
CA ILE A 125 2.32 -6.34 -0.26
C ILE A 125 2.71 -5.79 -1.64
N ASP A 126 2.02 -4.78 -2.15
CA ASP A 126 2.46 -4.06 -3.35
C ASP A 126 1.84 -2.65 -3.39
N ARG A 127 2.33 -1.81 -4.31
CA ARG A 127 1.84 -0.45 -4.52
C ARG A 127 0.83 -0.37 -5.66
N LEU A 128 0.01 0.68 -5.59
CA LEU A 128 -0.70 1.21 -6.74
C LEU A 128 0.28 2.08 -7.53
N TYR A 129 0.50 1.73 -8.80
CA TYR A 129 1.31 2.53 -9.72
C TYR A 129 0.49 3.71 -10.26
N ALA A 130 0.12 4.60 -9.35
CA ALA A 130 -0.64 5.81 -9.66
C ALA A 130 0.16 6.78 -10.55
N PRO A 131 -0.51 7.61 -11.37
CA PRO A 131 0.13 8.72 -12.04
C PRO A 131 0.88 9.62 -11.05
N MET A 132 2.06 10.10 -11.45
CA MET A 132 2.90 10.95 -10.62
C MET A 132 2.13 12.17 -10.06
N GLY A 133 2.25 12.39 -8.75
CA GLY A 133 1.58 13.49 -8.04
C GLY A 133 0.10 13.25 -7.74
N GLN A 134 -0.43 12.06 -8.06
CA GLN A 134 -1.81 11.66 -7.79
C GLN A 134 -1.89 10.45 -6.86
N GLU A 135 -0.77 9.99 -6.30
CA GLU A 135 -0.66 8.80 -5.45
C GLU A 135 -1.67 8.83 -4.32
N ALA A 136 -1.77 9.96 -3.62
CA ALA A 136 -2.68 10.11 -2.49
C ALA A 136 -4.15 9.88 -2.91
N ARG A 137 -4.54 10.24 -4.15
CA ARG A 137 -5.90 10.00 -4.67
C ARG A 137 -6.22 8.51 -4.81
N PHE A 138 -5.22 7.68 -5.09
CA PHE A 138 -5.38 6.25 -5.29
C PHE A 138 -5.00 5.50 -4.01
N ALA A 139 -5.93 5.52 -3.05
CA ALA A 139 -5.81 4.67 -1.88
C ALA A 139 -6.34 3.26 -2.16
N ILE A 140 -5.70 2.24 -1.58
CA ILE A 140 -6.25 0.89 -1.55
C ILE A 140 -7.46 0.91 -0.61
N PRO A 141 -8.69 0.61 -1.10
CA PRO A 141 -9.85 0.52 -0.23
C PRO A 141 -9.77 -0.79 0.56
N ILE A 142 -9.80 -0.70 1.89
CA ILE A 142 -9.95 -1.85 2.77
C ILE A 142 -11.32 -1.74 3.44
N GLN A 143 -12.26 -2.57 2.98
CA GLN A 143 -13.59 -2.62 3.56
C GLN A 143 -13.64 -3.69 4.64
N LEU A 144 -13.85 -3.28 5.88
CA LEU A 144 -14.26 -4.17 6.96
C LEU A 144 -15.78 -4.34 6.80
N HIS A 145 -16.26 -5.51 6.39
CA HIS A 145 -17.69 -5.78 6.26
C HIS A 145 -18.29 -6.15 7.62
N GLN A 146 -19.57 -5.85 7.84
CA GLN A 146 -20.27 -6.23 9.07
C GLN A 146 -20.17 -7.73 9.31
N GLU A 147 -20.40 -8.54 8.27
CA GLU A 147 -20.34 -9.99 8.31
C GLU A 147 -18.94 -10.50 8.71
N ASP A 148 -17.87 -9.88 8.19
CA ASP A 148 -16.50 -10.25 8.55
C ASP A 148 -16.18 -9.97 10.03
N LEU A 149 -16.69 -8.85 10.55
CA LEU A 149 -16.53 -8.48 11.96
C LEU A 149 -17.29 -9.48 12.85
N GLU A 150 -18.50 -9.85 12.47
CA GLU A 150 -19.33 -10.82 13.21
C GLU A 150 -18.70 -12.23 13.21
N LEU A 151 -18.22 -12.69 12.05
CA LEU A 151 -17.48 -13.96 11.96
C LEU A 151 -16.22 -13.94 12.83
N ALA A 152 -15.50 -12.81 12.86
CA ALA A 152 -14.32 -12.67 13.71
C ALA A 152 -14.66 -12.70 15.21
N LEU A 153 -15.77 -12.08 15.63
CA LEU A 153 -16.27 -12.14 17.01
C LEU A 153 -16.69 -13.56 17.40
N GLU A 154 -17.22 -14.34 16.45
CA GLU A 154 -17.51 -15.78 16.63
C GLU A 154 -16.24 -16.65 16.68
N GLY A 155 -15.05 -16.06 16.62
CA GLY A 155 -13.77 -16.77 16.68
C GLY A 155 -13.34 -17.38 15.34
N LYS A 156 -14.02 -17.05 14.23
CA LYS A 156 -13.62 -17.50 12.89
C LYS A 156 -12.52 -16.60 12.34
N LEU A 157 -11.66 -17.15 11.50
CA LEU A 157 -10.63 -16.41 10.79
C LEU A 157 -11.14 -16.03 9.40
N VAL A 158 -11.20 -14.73 9.12
CA VAL A 158 -11.52 -14.20 7.79
C VAL A 158 -10.24 -13.65 7.16
N THR A 159 -9.96 -14.05 5.92
CA THR A 159 -8.85 -13.51 5.13
C THR A 159 -9.39 -12.86 3.86
N ARG A 160 -9.16 -11.55 3.70
CA ARG A 160 -9.47 -10.80 2.48
C ARG A 160 -8.17 -10.49 1.75
N VAL A 161 -8.12 -10.75 0.45
CA VAL A 161 -7.01 -10.36 -0.41
C VAL A 161 -7.51 -9.32 -1.40
N ILE A 162 -6.90 -8.15 -1.36
CA ILE A 162 -7.21 -7.04 -2.26
C ILE A 162 -6.23 -7.14 -3.43
N TYR A 163 -6.76 -7.12 -4.66
CA TYR A 163 -5.98 -7.18 -5.88
C TYR A 163 -6.40 -6.10 -6.87
N VAL A 164 -5.49 -5.78 -7.79
CA VAL A 164 -5.75 -4.91 -8.93
C VAL A 164 -5.93 -5.80 -10.15
N GLU A 165 -7.11 -5.73 -10.77
CA GLU A 165 -7.39 -6.45 -12.02
C GLU A 165 -6.44 -6.04 -13.15
N ASP A 166 -6.16 -6.98 -14.04
CA ASP A 166 -5.47 -6.69 -15.30
C ASP A 166 -6.45 -6.00 -16.27
N PRO A 167 -6.22 -4.74 -16.67
CA PRO A 167 -7.13 -4.00 -17.54
C PRO A 167 -7.31 -4.65 -18.93
N GLN A 168 -6.40 -5.53 -19.37
CA GLN A 168 -6.53 -6.28 -20.62
C GLN A 168 -7.47 -7.50 -20.50
N ARG A 169 -7.70 -7.98 -19.27
CA ARG A 169 -8.53 -9.16 -18.97
C ARG A 169 -9.83 -8.80 -18.27
N ALA A 170 -9.89 -7.63 -17.65
CA ALA A 170 -11.08 -7.12 -17.00
C ALA A 170 -12.20 -6.97 -18.02
N LEU A 171 -13.33 -7.62 -17.76
CA LEU A 171 -14.56 -7.31 -18.50
C LEU A 171 -14.91 -5.85 -18.20
N PRO A 172 -15.28 -5.04 -19.21
CA PRO A 172 -15.79 -3.69 -18.99
C PRO A 172 -17.19 -3.79 -18.37
N VAL A 173 -17.25 -4.21 -17.11
CA VAL A 173 -18.40 -4.01 -16.26
C VAL A 173 -18.26 -2.58 -15.79
N ALA A 174 -19.14 -1.70 -16.28
CA ALA A 174 -19.28 -0.40 -15.66
C ALA A 174 -19.44 -0.64 -14.15
N ALA A 175 -18.84 0.21 -13.31
CA ALA A 175 -18.86 0.11 -11.84
C ALA A 175 -20.28 0.26 -11.22
N GLU A 176 -21.30 -0.10 -11.99
CA GLU A 176 -22.75 0.06 -11.80
C GLU A 176 -23.44 -1.31 -11.63
N ALA A 177 -22.70 -2.42 -11.58
CA ALA A 177 -23.27 -3.70 -11.22
C ALA A 177 -23.58 -3.77 -9.70
N ILE A 178 -24.88 -3.63 -9.39
CA ILE A 178 -25.61 -4.23 -8.25
C ILE A 178 -24.92 -4.06 -6.89
N ASN A 179 -25.28 -2.99 -6.17
CA ASN A 179 -24.83 -2.65 -4.80
C ASN A 179 -23.35 -2.29 -4.60
N GLY A 180 -22.51 -2.29 -5.65
CA GLY A 180 -21.14 -1.78 -5.55
C GLY A 180 -20.16 -2.69 -4.79
N GLU A 181 -20.54 -3.95 -4.57
CA GLU A 181 -19.70 -4.95 -3.92
C GLU A 181 -18.99 -5.80 -4.98
N ASN A 182 -17.75 -5.42 -5.35
CA ASN A 182 -16.90 -6.19 -6.26
C ASN A 182 -15.99 -7.17 -5.47
N TRP A 183 -16.60 -8.04 -4.66
CA TRP A 183 -15.90 -9.08 -3.92
C TRP A 183 -16.59 -10.43 -4.13
N PHE A 184 -15.85 -11.53 -3.91
CA PHE A 184 -16.40 -12.88 -3.97
C PHE A 184 -15.71 -13.78 -2.94
N GLU A 185 -16.40 -14.85 -2.53
CA GLU A 185 -15.80 -15.86 -1.66
C GLU A 185 -14.94 -16.83 -2.46
N VAL A 186 -13.76 -17.12 -1.92
CA VAL A 186 -12.89 -18.15 -2.48
C VAL A 186 -13.40 -19.52 -2.05
N GLY A 187 -13.65 -20.39 -3.02
CA GLY A 187 -14.14 -21.74 -2.76
C GLY A 187 -13.26 -22.52 -1.77
N PRO A 188 -13.86 -23.48 -1.03
CA PRO A 188 -13.20 -24.17 0.06
C PRO A 188 -11.92 -24.88 -0.38
N GLY A 189 -10.89 -24.86 0.48
CA GLY A 189 -9.59 -25.47 0.22
C GLY A 189 -8.71 -24.73 -0.79
N ARG A 190 -9.15 -23.57 -1.32
CA ARG A 190 -8.32 -22.74 -2.19
C ARG A 190 -7.69 -21.59 -1.40
N ASP A 191 -6.46 -21.26 -1.77
CA ASP A 191 -5.72 -20.12 -1.22
C ASP A 191 -6.23 -18.81 -1.86
N PRO A 192 -6.76 -17.85 -1.07
CA PRO A 192 -7.25 -16.59 -1.61
C PRO A 192 -6.15 -15.74 -2.26
N LEU A 193 -4.90 -15.84 -1.81
CA LEU A 193 -3.80 -15.11 -2.42
C LEU A 193 -3.46 -15.65 -3.81
N ALA A 194 -3.41 -16.98 -3.95
CA ALA A 194 -3.19 -17.62 -5.25
C ALA A 194 -4.35 -17.35 -6.23
N VAL A 195 -5.59 -17.31 -5.75
CA VAL A 195 -6.74 -16.94 -6.59
C VAL A 195 -6.65 -15.47 -7.02
N ALA A 196 -6.30 -14.57 -6.11
CA ALA A 196 -6.11 -13.15 -6.43
C ALA A 196 -4.98 -12.92 -7.45
N ASP A 197 -3.89 -13.68 -7.38
CA ASP A 197 -2.79 -13.62 -8.36
C ASP A 197 -3.19 -14.13 -9.76
N GLN A 198 -4.13 -15.07 -9.84
CA GLN A 198 -4.67 -15.52 -11.13
C GLN A 198 -5.56 -14.46 -11.78
N LEU A 199 -6.28 -13.68 -10.98
CA LEU A 199 -7.23 -12.66 -11.44
C LEU A 199 -6.58 -11.30 -11.67
N GLY A 200 -5.45 -11.02 -11.03
CA GLY A 200 -4.74 -9.75 -11.14
C GLY A 200 -3.52 -9.71 -10.24
N ARG A 201 -3.17 -8.53 -9.73
CA ARG A 201 -2.01 -8.34 -8.86
C ARG A 201 -2.45 -8.08 -7.41
N PRO A 202 -2.18 -8.99 -6.47
CA PRO A 202 -2.43 -8.76 -5.05
C PRO A 202 -1.64 -7.54 -4.55
N VAL A 203 -2.30 -6.66 -3.78
CA VAL A 203 -1.71 -5.43 -3.24
C VAL A 203 -1.82 -5.32 -1.73
N ALA A 204 -2.82 -5.95 -1.11
CA ALA A 204 -2.96 -5.98 0.34
C ALA A 204 -3.67 -7.25 0.83
N ILE A 205 -3.38 -7.64 2.06
CA ILE A 205 -4.02 -8.75 2.75
C ILE A 205 -4.57 -8.24 4.08
N VAL A 206 -5.80 -8.63 4.40
CA VAL A 206 -6.45 -8.34 5.67
C VAL A 206 -6.82 -9.65 6.34
N ARG A 207 -6.49 -9.79 7.62
CA ARG A 207 -6.88 -10.96 8.43
C ARG A 207 -7.62 -10.50 9.67
N LEU A 208 -8.83 -11.00 9.88
CA LEU A 208 -9.68 -10.69 11.01
C LEU A 208 -9.98 -11.96 11.81
N GLY A 209 -9.91 -11.88 13.13
CA GLY A 209 -10.15 -13.01 14.04
C GLY A 209 -8.90 -13.79 14.43
N GLY A 210 -9.09 -14.79 15.30
CA GLY A 210 -8.05 -15.74 15.73
C GLY A 210 -7.07 -15.28 16.81
N ARG A 211 -6.93 -13.96 17.07
CA ARG A 211 -6.09 -13.43 18.16
C ARG A 211 -6.79 -12.28 18.89
N VAL A 212 -6.75 -12.32 20.22
CA VAL A 212 -7.19 -11.26 21.13
C VAL A 212 -6.09 -11.01 22.16
N PRO A 213 -5.89 -9.77 22.63
CA PRO A 213 -4.92 -9.50 23.69
C PRO A 213 -5.46 -10.04 25.03
N LEU A 214 -4.56 -10.35 25.95
CA LEU A 214 -4.96 -10.76 27.31
C LEU A 214 -5.54 -9.59 28.10
N ASP A 215 -4.99 -8.39 27.88
CA ASP A 215 -5.50 -7.12 28.39
C ASP A 215 -5.66 -6.14 27.21
N PRO A 216 -6.90 -5.80 26.80
CA PRO A 216 -7.16 -4.81 25.73
C PRO A 216 -6.55 -3.43 25.95
N GLU A 217 -6.36 -3.03 27.22
CA GLU A 217 -5.81 -1.72 27.57
C GLU A 217 -4.28 -1.74 27.61
N HIS A 218 -3.69 -2.91 27.93
CA HIS A 218 -2.24 -3.13 27.95
C HIS A 218 -1.85 -4.38 27.16
N PRO A 219 -2.03 -4.38 25.83
CA PRO A 219 -1.74 -5.54 25.01
C PRO A 219 -0.26 -5.93 25.11
N GLU A 220 0.00 -7.23 25.21
CA GLU A 220 1.35 -7.76 25.33
C GLU A 220 2.20 -7.46 24.07
N PRO A 221 3.55 -7.36 24.15
CA PRO A 221 4.38 -7.04 22.99
C PRO A 221 4.29 -8.08 21.85
N GLU A 222 4.12 -9.36 22.16
CA GLU A 222 3.93 -10.42 21.14
C GLU A 222 2.56 -10.31 20.46
N PHE A 223 1.56 -9.96 21.28
CA PHE A 223 0.40 -9.16 20.94
C PHE A 223 0.72 -8.20 19.81
N MET A 224 1.28 -7.05 20.14
CA MET A 224 1.45 -5.90 19.26
C MET A 224 2.36 -6.13 18.06
N GLY A 225 3.31 -7.07 18.14
CA GLY A 225 4.30 -7.29 17.09
C GLY A 225 5.31 -6.13 16.99
N PRO A 226 6.20 -6.15 15.99
CA PRO A 226 7.18 -5.09 15.82
C PRO A 226 6.52 -3.76 15.47
N PRO A 227 7.02 -2.63 15.98
CA PRO A 227 6.48 -1.32 15.65
C PRO A 227 6.64 -1.03 14.15
N ALA A 228 5.57 -0.57 13.51
CA ALA A 228 5.54 -0.25 12.09
C ALA A 228 5.22 1.26 11.89
N PRO A 229 6.01 2.00 11.11
CA PRO A 229 5.72 3.40 10.83
C PRO A 229 4.51 3.51 9.90
N TYR A 230 3.68 4.53 10.08
CA TYR A 230 2.63 4.90 9.15
C TYR A 230 2.46 6.42 9.08
N GLU A 231 1.92 6.92 7.98
CA GLU A 231 1.63 8.34 7.78
C GLU A 231 0.14 8.60 7.96
N ARG A 232 -0.22 9.69 8.65
CA ARG A 232 -1.62 10.13 8.73
C ARG A 232 -1.96 10.95 7.49
N LEU A 233 -3.02 10.57 6.78
CA LEU A 233 -3.48 11.30 5.59
C LEU A 233 -4.79 12.02 5.89
N PRO A 234 -5.06 13.18 5.25
CA PRO A 234 -6.32 13.88 5.44
C PRO A 234 -7.49 13.05 4.89
N ALA A 235 -8.60 13.03 5.63
CA ALA A 235 -9.82 12.29 5.24
C ALA A 235 -10.40 12.77 3.88
N ARG A 236 -10.17 14.03 3.49
CA ARG A 236 -10.56 14.60 2.19
C ARG A 236 -9.35 15.20 1.49
N MET A 237 -9.06 14.72 0.28
CA MET A 237 -8.14 15.42 -0.62
C MET A 237 -8.90 16.38 -1.52
N ARG A 238 -8.40 17.62 -1.63
CA ARG A 238 -8.80 18.53 -2.70
C ARG A 238 -8.34 17.91 -4.03
N VAL A 239 -9.30 17.56 -4.89
CA VAL A 239 -9.01 17.11 -6.24
C VAL A 239 -8.42 18.29 -7.01
N LEU A 240 -7.13 18.21 -7.35
CA LEU A 240 -6.57 19.09 -8.38
C LEU A 240 -7.23 18.67 -9.70
N GLN A 241 -7.90 19.62 -10.37
CA GLN A 241 -8.50 19.35 -11.68
C GLN A 241 -7.40 18.89 -12.65
N PRO A 242 -7.65 17.86 -13.47
CA PRO A 242 -6.69 17.45 -14.48
C PRO A 242 -6.37 18.64 -15.39
N PRO A 243 -5.12 18.80 -15.85
CA PRO A 243 -4.77 19.88 -16.75
C PRO A 243 -5.65 19.80 -18.01
N PRO A 244 -6.12 20.95 -18.54
CA PRO A 244 -6.94 20.95 -19.74
C PRO A 244 -6.20 20.23 -20.87
N ARG A 245 -6.87 19.26 -21.51
CA ARG A 245 -6.33 18.61 -22.71
C ARG A 245 -6.04 19.70 -23.74
N LYS A 246 -4.79 19.79 -24.20
CA LYS A 246 -4.45 20.65 -25.35
C LYS A 246 -5.39 20.26 -26.51
N PRO A 247 -6.12 21.21 -27.12
CA PRO A 247 -6.93 20.89 -28.29
C PRO A 247 -6.02 20.28 -29.35
N ALA A 248 -6.45 19.16 -29.92
CA ALA A 248 -5.77 18.55 -31.05
C ALA A 248 -5.67 19.62 -32.15
N ALA A 249 -4.46 19.85 -32.66
CA ALA A 249 -4.25 20.74 -33.78
C ALA A 249 -5.21 20.32 -34.90
N ALA A 250 -6.14 21.21 -35.25
CA ALA A 250 -7.04 21.00 -36.36
C ALA A 250 -6.18 20.71 -37.59
N LYS A 251 -6.38 19.56 -38.22
CA LYS A 251 -5.88 19.35 -39.58
C LYS A 251 -6.54 20.45 -40.43
N GLU A 252 -5.72 21.40 -40.89
CA GLU A 252 -6.11 22.33 -41.95
C GLU A 252 -6.56 21.49 -43.15
N ALA A 253 -7.87 21.45 -43.36
CA ALA A 253 -8.45 21.01 -44.60
C ALA A 253 -8.54 22.22 -45.53
N GLY A 254 -7.73 22.21 -46.59
CA GLY A 254 -7.95 22.97 -47.82
C GLY A 254 -7.07 24.20 -48.00
N ARG A 255 -6.21 24.19 -49.01
CA ARG A 255 -6.59 24.43 -50.42
C ARG A 255 -5.58 23.81 -51.37
#